data_AF-A0A8D0ETK8-F1
#
_entry.id   AF-A0A8D0ETK8-F1
#
_cell.length_a   1.000
_cell.length_b   1.000
_cell.length_c   1.000
_cell.angle_alpha   90.00
_cell.angle_beta   90.00
_cell.angle_gamma   90.00
#
_symmetry.space_group_name_H-M   'P 1'
#
loop_
_entity.id
_entity.type
_entity.pdbx_description
1 polymer ?
#
loop_
_entity_poly.entity_id
_entity_poly.type
_entity_poly.pdbx_seq_one_letter_code
_entity_poly.pdbx_strand_id
1 'polypeptide(L)'
;MLQKGLTEKDELLQKYEKEQQESNDSRLELQTKQEELLKKLECVEKSHQEEQSKTESLRKELEEQTKKYSLLADELARCSGDLASSREELRAKEQKHLDMENVIGDFQKKMQEKEAVSQSLEQKIKELENNLVKENEVHKTEMEDMSSRCEEKLKALQQQLDERNDSLKAFEKNVEEKAKSGLELQKLLGDMQNQQKDLQTKLEETEREKQKLCKEVNDLQKDLRTLRKEHQQELDIVKKESLEEMECEQEDIELKHNSTLKQLMREFNTQLAQKERELETAVKEAISKAQEVETELIENHHIETVQLHKKIADKDDDLKRTVKKYEEILEAREEEMTAKVRELQAQLEDLKKEYKQRMAEQQHWNSEKVKITELQAQLAQKTTLVNDSKLKEQELREQIHVLEDQLKNYEKNVYVTSVGTPYGDENLHHTDVSLFGEPAEFEYLRKVLFEYMMGRETKTMAKVITTLLKFPADQAQKILEREDARPLVS
;
A
#
# COMPACT_ATOMS: atom_id res chain seq x y z
N MET A 1 -98.63 60.47 2.36
CA MET A 1 -97.67 60.37 3.48
C MET A 1 -96.97 59.01 3.52
N LEU A 2 -97.67 57.86 3.38
CA LEU A 2 -97.02 56.53 3.45
C LEU A 2 -96.18 56.12 2.21
N GLN A 3 -96.58 56.51 1.00
CA GLN A 3 -95.89 56.06 -0.23
C GLN A 3 -94.50 56.67 -0.42
N LYS A 4 -94.30 57.92 0.02
CA LYS A 4 -93.02 58.64 -0.09
C LYS A 4 -91.95 58.09 0.87
N GLY A 5 -92.35 57.71 2.08
CA GLY A 5 -91.46 57.09 3.07
C GLY A 5 -91.09 55.63 2.77
N LEU A 6 -91.82 54.95 1.89
CA LEU A 6 -91.49 53.62 1.39
C LEU A 6 -90.41 53.71 0.30
N THR A 7 -90.56 54.61 -0.67
CA THR A 7 -89.51 54.90 -1.67
C THR A 7 -88.21 55.41 -1.05
N GLU A 8 -88.26 56.27 -0.03
CA GLU A 8 -87.05 56.74 0.68
C GLU A 8 -86.36 55.60 1.46
N LYS A 9 -87.12 54.63 1.97
CA LYS A 9 -86.55 53.43 2.61
C LYS A 9 -85.95 52.45 1.59
N ASP A 10 -86.60 52.26 0.45
CA ASP A 10 -86.07 51.41 -0.63
C ASP A 10 -84.79 52.01 -1.23
N GLU A 11 -84.71 53.33 -1.41
CA GLU A 11 -83.47 54.01 -1.83
C GLU A 11 -82.34 53.87 -0.81
N LEU A 12 -82.63 53.96 0.49
CA LEU A 12 -81.66 53.71 1.56
C LEU A 12 -81.19 52.25 1.59
N LEU A 13 -82.10 51.30 1.36
CA LEU A 13 -81.80 49.87 1.36
C LEU A 13 -80.94 49.50 0.13
N GLN A 14 -81.24 50.05 -1.04
CA GLN A 14 -80.44 49.88 -2.24
C GLN A 14 -79.05 50.52 -2.10
N LYS A 15 -78.94 51.67 -1.43
CA LYS A 15 -77.65 52.29 -1.11
C LYS A 15 -76.83 51.43 -0.15
N TYR A 16 -77.47 50.87 0.89
CA TYR A 16 -76.83 49.97 1.83
C TYR A 16 -76.36 48.67 1.16
N GLU A 17 -77.19 48.05 0.31
CA GLU A 17 -76.82 46.87 -0.47
C GLU A 17 -75.63 47.15 -1.40
N LYS A 18 -75.62 48.32 -2.06
CA LYS A 18 -74.50 48.74 -2.90
C LYS A 18 -73.22 48.97 -2.10
N GLU A 19 -73.29 49.66 -0.97
CA GLU A 19 -72.15 49.85 -0.06
C GLU A 19 -71.65 48.51 0.51
N GLN A 20 -72.54 47.57 0.80
CA GLN A 20 -72.18 46.24 1.30
C GLN A 20 -71.55 45.38 0.21
N GLN A 21 -72.01 45.49 -1.04
CA GLN A 21 -71.38 44.84 -2.19
C GLN A 21 -69.99 45.43 -2.45
N GLU A 22 -69.84 46.75 -2.48
CA GLU A 22 -68.54 47.42 -2.64
C GLU A 22 -67.56 47.08 -1.51
N SER A 23 -68.05 46.96 -0.26
CA SER A 23 -67.25 46.50 0.88
C SER A 23 -66.82 45.04 0.74
N ASN A 24 -67.71 44.16 0.28
CA ASN A 24 -67.39 42.75 0.03
C ASN A 24 -66.38 42.59 -1.13
N ASP A 25 -66.54 43.34 -2.21
CA ASP A 25 -65.63 43.33 -3.36
C ASP A 25 -64.24 43.86 -2.95
N SER A 26 -64.19 44.93 -2.15
CA SER A 26 -62.94 45.45 -1.57
C SER A 26 -62.26 44.43 -0.65
N ARG A 27 -63.03 43.69 0.15
CA ARG A 27 -62.52 42.61 1.02
C ARG A 27 -61.97 41.45 0.20
N LEU A 28 -62.64 41.06 -0.88
CA LEU A 28 -62.18 40.00 -1.78
C LEU A 28 -60.89 40.42 -2.51
N GLU A 29 -60.80 41.68 -2.94
CA GLU A 29 -59.59 42.23 -3.57
C GLU A 29 -58.41 42.27 -2.58
N LEU A 30 -58.66 42.67 -1.32
CA LEU A 30 -57.65 42.61 -0.25
C LEU A 30 -57.20 41.18 0.05
N GLN A 31 -58.13 40.23 0.09
CA GLN A 31 -57.82 38.81 0.30
C GLN A 31 -56.98 38.25 -0.85
N THR A 32 -57.32 38.61 -2.09
CA THR A 32 -56.57 38.20 -3.28
C THR A 32 -55.15 38.79 -3.26
N LYS A 33 -55.00 40.08 -2.92
CA LYS A 33 -53.69 40.72 -2.73
C LYS A 33 -52.88 40.08 -1.61
N GLN A 34 -53.53 39.70 -0.50
CA GLN A 34 -52.89 39.01 0.61
C GLN A 34 -52.36 37.63 0.17
N GLU A 35 -53.14 36.86 -0.59
CA GLU A 35 -52.72 35.56 -1.11
C GLU A 35 -51.57 35.69 -2.13
N GLU A 36 -51.61 36.71 -2.99
CA GLU A 36 -50.51 37.01 -3.93
C GLU A 36 -49.22 37.38 -3.20
N LEU A 37 -49.31 38.18 -2.13
CA LEU A 37 -48.17 38.54 -1.29
C LEU A 37 -47.58 37.32 -0.58
N LEU A 38 -48.41 36.40 -0.08
CA LEU A 38 -47.95 35.15 0.54
C LEU A 38 -47.21 34.26 -0.47
N LYS A 39 -47.73 34.12 -1.71
CA LYS A 39 -47.04 33.37 -2.77
C LYS A 39 -45.70 34.01 -3.15
N LYS A 40 -45.62 35.34 -3.19
CA LYS A 40 -44.36 36.06 -3.42
C LYS A 40 -43.37 35.85 -2.28
N LEU A 41 -43.83 35.87 -1.03
CA LEU A 41 -43.00 35.61 0.15
C LEU A 41 -42.40 34.19 0.10
N GLU A 42 -43.23 33.17 -0.17
CA GLU A 42 -42.79 31.78 -0.27
C GLU A 42 -41.74 31.58 -1.39
N CYS A 43 -41.93 32.26 -2.53
CA CYS A 43 -40.96 32.24 -3.63
C CYS A 43 -39.61 32.86 -3.22
N VAL A 44 -39.64 33.99 -2.52
CA VAL A 44 -38.45 34.65 -2.00
C VAL A 44 -37.75 33.81 -0.94
N GLU A 45 -38.49 33.15 -0.05
CA GLU A 45 -37.94 32.24 0.97
C GLU A 45 -37.23 31.04 0.34
N LYS A 46 -37.84 30.40 -0.67
CA LYS A 46 -37.18 29.30 -1.41
C LYS A 46 -35.91 29.77 -2.09
N SER A 47 -35.96 30.91 -2.79
CA SER A 47 -34.77 31.48 -3.43
C SER A 47 -33.69 31.83 -2.40
N HIS A 48 -34.06 32.37 -1.24
CA HIS A 48 -33.12 32.66 -0.17
C HIS A 48 -32.45 31.38 0.38
N GLN A 49 -33.23 30.31 0.57
CA GLN A 49 -32.71 29.04 1.07
C GLN A 49 -31.77 28.35 0.07
N GLU A 50 -32.06 28.45 -1.22
CA GLU A 50 -31.15 28.00 -2.29
C GLU A 50 -29.85 28.80 -2.28
N GLU A 51 -29.90 30.14 -2.19
CA GLU A 51 -28.71 30.98 -2.12
C GLU A 51 -27.90 30.73 -0.84
N GLN A 52 -28.55 30.47 0.28
CA GLN A 52 -27.90 30.08 1.53
C GLN A 52 -27.15 28.75 1.37
N SER A 53 -27.76 27.77 0.71
CA SER A 53 -27.15 26.47 0.44
C SER A 53 -25.93 26.59 -0.49
N LYS A 54 -26.02 27.42 -1.54
CA LYS A 54 -24.88 27.74 -2.44
C LYS A 54 -23.75 28.42 -1.68
N THR A 55 -24.08 29.40 -0.83
CA THR A 55 -23.10 30.12 -0.01
C THR A 55 -22.37 29.18 0.94
N GLU A 56 -23.09 28.24 1.57
CA GLU A 56 -22.47 27.25 2.46
C GLU A 56 -21.55 26.28 1.69
N SER A 57 -21.94 25.86 0.50
CA SER A 57 -21.10 25.03 -0.39
C SER A 57 -19.81 25.77 -0.78
N LEU A 58 -19.91 27.02 -1.22
CA LEU A 58 -18.75 27.84 -1.58
C LEU A 58 -17.82 28.08 -0.38
N ARG A 59 -18.38 28.24 0.82
CA ARG A 59 -17.61 28.39 2.05
C ARG A 59 -16.79 27.13 2.37
N LYS A 60 -17.39 25.95 2.21
CA LYS A 60 -16.70 24.66 2.39
C LYS A 60 -15.58 24.49 1.37
N GLU A 61 -15.84 24.82 0.10
CA GLU A 61 -14.82 24.75 -0.95
C GLU A 61 -13.65 25.72 -0.68
N LEU A 62 -13.95 26.94 -0.22
CA LEU A 62 -12.90 27.90 0.17
C LEU A 62 -12.06 27.39 1.34
N GLU A 63 -12.68 26.76 2.34
CA GLU A 63 -11.98 26.16 3.47
C GLU A 63 -11.08 24.99 3.02
N GLU A 64 -11.56 24.15 2.12
CA GLU A 64 -10.76 23.07 1.52
C GLU A 64 -9.58 23.61 0.71
N GLN A 65 -9.78 24.66 -0.08
CA GLN A 65 -8.70 25.31 -0.82
C GLN A 65 -7.67 25.93 0.14
N THR A 66 -8.12 26.59 1.20
CA THR A 66 -7.24 27.15 2.23
C THR A 66 -6.39 26.06 2.89
N LYS A 67 -6.99 24.90 3.21
CA LYS A 67 -6.26 23.73 3.75
C LYS A 67 -5.22 23.21 2.75
N LYS A 68 -5.57 23.11 1.46
CA LYS A 68 -4.61 22.72 0.41
C LYS A 68 -3.43 23.68 0.32
N TYR A 69 -3.68 24.99 0.31
CA TYR A 69 -2.61 25.99 0.28
C TYR A 69 -1.73 25.96 1.53
N SER A 70 -2.31 25.71 2.71
CA SER A 70 -1.53 25.53 3.94
C SER A 70 -0.59 24.33 3.85
N LEU A 71 -1.08 23.18 3.37
CA LEU A 71 -0.26 21.98 3.19
C LEU A 71 0.88 22.20 2.19
N LEU A 72 0.58 22.87 1.07
CA LEU A 72 1.58 23.25 0.07
C LEU A 72 2.64 24.21 0.65
N ALA A 73 2.23 25.16 1.50
CA ALA A 73 3.16 26.08 2.16
C ALA A 73 4.07 25.34 3.15
N ASP A 74 3.53 24.40 3.93
CA ASP A 74 4.30 23.57 4.87
C ASP A 74 5.29 22.66 4.12
N GLU A 75 4.87 22.08 3.00
CA GLU A 75 5.73 21.26 2.13
C GLU A 75 6.86 22.08 1.50
N LEU A 76 6.56 23.31 1.05
CA LEU A 76 7.58 24.24 0.56
C LEU A 76 8.59 24.63 1.66
N ALA A 77 8.11 24.88 2.88
CA ALA A 77 8.98 25.20 4.02
C ALA A 77 9.92 24.03 4.35
N ARG A 78 9.39 22.80 4.35
CA ARG A 78 10.19 21.58 4.53
C ARG A 78 11.23 21.41 3.43
N CYS A 79 10.83 21.45 2.17
CA CYS A 79 11.74 21.33 1.02
C CYS A 79 12.82 22.41 1.04
N SER A 80 12.47 23.65 1.42
CA SER A 80 13.45 24.73 1.59
C SER A 80 14.45 24.44 2.71
N GLY A 81 14.00 23.85 3.82
CA GLY A 81 14.87 23.43 4.92
C GLY A 81 15.86 22.33 4.50
N ASP A 82 15.36 21.31 3.81
CA ASP A 82 16.16 20.18 3.31
C ASP A 82 17.20 20.66 2.28
N LEU A 83 16.82 21.59 1.39
CA LEU A 83 17.75 22.23 0.45
C LEU A 83 18.82 23.06 1.17
N ALA A 84 18.47 23.78 2.23
CA ALA A 84 19.44 24.55 3.01
C ALA A 84 20.45 23.64 3.71
N SER A 85 19.99 22.55 4.33
CA SER A 85 20.83 21.53 4.95
C SER A 85 21.76 20.87 3.92
N SER A 86 21.21 20.44 2.78
CA SER A 86 21.99 19.86 1.67
C SER A 86 23.08 20.81 1.16
N ARG A 87 22.77 22.11 1.11
CA ARG A 87 23.73 23.15 0.72
C ARG A 87 24.83 23.37 1.76
N GLU A 88 24.54 23.23 3.04
CA GLU A 88 25.56 23.27 4.10
C GLU A 88 26.47 22.05 4.06
N GLU A 89 25.91 20.85 3.86
CA GLU A 89 26.71 19.63 3.68
C GLU A 89 27.63 19.72 2.46
N LEU A 90 27.14 20.29 1.34
CA LEU A 90 27.95 20.50 0.15
C LEU A 90 29.12 21.45 0.44
N ARG A 91 28.86 22.58 1.12
CA ARG A 91 29.91 23.52 1.52
C ARG A 91 30.95 22.87 2.44
N ALA A 92 30.52 22.01 3.37
CA ALA A 92 31.43 21.26 4.23
C ALA A 92 32.32 20.28 3.42
N LYS A 93 31.74 19.61 2.41
CA LYS A 93 32.49 18.73 1.50
C LYS A 93 33.49 19.51 0.64
N GLU A 94 33.10 20.66 0.11
CA GLU A 94 33.98 21.56 -0.65
C GLU A 94 35.17 22.04 0.19
N GLN A 95 34.93 22.45 1.44
CA GLN A 95 36.01 22.85 2.34
C GLN A 95 36.99 21.70 2.61
N LYS A 96 36.47 20.50 2.88
CA LYS A 96 37.31 19.31 3.07
C LYS A 96 38.14 18.98 1.84
N HIS A 97 37.60 19.19 0.64
CA HIS A 97 38.35 19.02 -0.61
C HIS A 97 39.51 20.03 -0.71
N LEU A 98 39.25 21.31 -0.40
CA LEU A 98 40.28 22.35 -0.38
C LEU A 98 41.40 22.03 0.62
N ASP A 99 41.03 21.57 1.82
CA ASP A 99 42.01 21.17 2.85
C ASP A 99 42.88 19.99 2.36
N MET A 100 42.26 19.02 1.68
CA MET A 100 42.99 17.88 1.13
C MET A 100 43.89 18.28 -0.04
N GLU A 101 43.47 19.23 -0.87
CA GLU A 101 44.27 19.79 -1.96
C GLU A 101 45.50 20.53 -1.42
N ASN A 102 45.35 21.29 -0.32
CA ASN A 102 46.47 21.93 0.37
C ASN A 102 47.47 20.89 0.92
N VAL A 103 46.98 19.83 1.54
CA VAL A 103 47.83 18.74 2.05
C VAL A 103 48.59 18.04 0.91
N ILE A 104 47.94 17.80 -0.23
CA ILE A 104 48.59 17.24 -1.42
C ILE A 104 49.67 18.19 -1.93
N GLY A 105 49.40 19.50 -1.98
CA GLY A 105 50.39 20.52 -2.35
C GLY A 105 51.62 20.52 -1.43
N ASP A 106 51.41 20.43 -0.12
CA ASP A 106 52.50 20.33 0.87
C ASP A 106 53.33 19.05 0.67
N PHE A 107 52.69 17.92 0.39
CA PHE A 107 53.39 16.66 0.09
C PHE A 107 54.20 16.75 -1.20
N GLN A 108 53.66 17.35 -2.26
CA GLN A 108 54.38 17.58 -3.51
C GLN A 108 55.61 18.47 -3.29
N LYS A 109 55.47 19.55 -2.53
CA LYS A 109 56.58 20.44 -2.19
C LYS A 109 57.68 19.71 -1.42
N LYS A 110 57.32 18.95 -0.38
CA LYS A 110 58.27 18.12 0.39
C LYS A 110 58.95 17.06 -0.48
N MET A 111 58.25 16.48 -1.45
CA MET A 111 58.82 15.52 -2.39
C MET A 111 59.89 16.20 -3.26
N GLN A 112 59.60 17.37 -3.83
CA GLN A 112 60.55 18.14 -4.64
C GLN A 112 61.78 18.56 -3.82
N GLU A 113 61.59 18.99 -2.57
CA GLU A 113 62.69 19.31 -1.66
C GLU A 113 63.59 18.09 -1.39
N LYS A 114 62.99 16.92 -1.11
CA LYS A 114 63.76 15.67 -0.94
C LYS A 114 64.48 15.26 -2.22
N GLU A 115 63.87 15.44 -3.38
CA GLU A 115 64.48 15.11 -4.67
C GLU A 115 65.68 16.02 -4.95
N ALA A 116 65.58 17.32 -4.67
CA ALA A 116 66.71 18.25 -4.76
C ALA A 116 67.85 17.88 -3.79
N VAL A 117 67.53 17.49 -2.55
CA VAL A 117 68.53 16.99 -1.58
C VAL A 117 69.19 15.71 -2.08
N SER A 118 68.42 14.77 -2.64
CA SER A 118 68.94 13.52 -3.20
C SER A 118 69.91 13.80 -4.34
N GLN A 119 69.56 14.68 -5.28
CA GLN A 119 70.44 15.10 -6.38
C GLN A 119 71.74 15.75 -5.86
N SER A 120 71.66 16.57 -4.81
CA SER A 120 72.84 17.18 -4.19
C SER A 120 73.75 16.14 -3.53
N LEU A 121 73.19 15.16 -2.80
CA LEU A 121 73.95 14.06 -2.21
C LEU A 121 74.62 13.21 -3.29
N GLU A 122 73.92 12.93 -4.38
CA GLU A 122 74.43 12.15 -5.51
C GLU A 122 75.60 12.85 -6.22
N GLN A 123 75.55 14.19 -6.34
CA GLN A 123 76.69 14.99 -6.79
C GLN A 123 77.88 14.91 -5.83
N LYS A 124 77.63 14.98 -4.52
CA LYS A 124 78.68 14.86 -3.47
C LYS A 124 79.36 13.49 -3.48
N ILE A 125 78.58 12.43 -3.68
CA ILE A 125 79.12 11.06 -3.83
C ILE A 125 80.07 11.01 -5.03
N LYS A 126 79.65 11.52 -6.20
CA LYS A 126 80.53 11.58 -7.40
C LYS A 126 81.79 12.40 -7.17
N GLU A 127 81.71 13.49 -6.42
CA GLU A 127 82.88 14.30 -6.08
C GLU A 127 83.85 13.53 -5.18
N LEU A 128 83.35 12.84 -4.14
CA LEU A 128 84.15 12.00 -3.26
C LEU A 128 84.79 10.82 -4.00
N GLU A 129 84.05 10.15 -4.89
CA GLU A 129 84.58 9.10 -5.76
C GLU A 129 85.73 9.61 -6.63
N ASN A 130 85.57 10.78 -7.25
CA ASN A 130 86.64 11.39 -8.05
C ASN A 130 87.87 11.77 -7.21
N ASN A 131 87.68 12.26 -5.98
CA ASN A 131 88.78 12.58 -5.08
C ASN A 131 89.51 11.32 -4.62
N LEU A 132 88.79 10.25 -4.31
CA LEU A 132 89.37 8.95 -3.95
C LEU A 132 90.21 8.37 -5.09
N VAL A 133 89.76 8.49 -6.33
CA VAL A 133 90.53 8.06 -7.52
C VAL A 133 91.84 8.85 -7.62
N LYS A 134 91.80 10.18 -7.46
CA LYS A 134 93.00 11.02 -7.49
C LYS A 134 93.96 10.68 -6.35
N GLU A 135 93.46 10.48 -5.14
CA GLU A 135 94.28 10.12 -3.98
C GLU A 135 94.95 8.75 -4.17
N ASN A 136 94.22 7.76 -4.70
CA ASN A 136 94.79 6.45 -5.06
C ASN A 136 95.87 6.57 -6.14
N GLU A 137 95.70 7.43 -7.14
CA GLU A 137 96.74 7.68 -8.16
C GLU A 137 97.99 8.30 -7.53
N VAL A 138 97.82 9.31 -6.66
CA VAL A 138 98.94 9.93 -5.92
C VAL A 138 99.65 8.89 -5.07
N HIS A 139 98.91 8.12 -4.28
CA HIS A 139 99.49 7.11 -3.40
C HIS A 139 100.23 6.01 -4.17
N LYS A 140 99.72 5.62 -5.35
CA LYS A 140 100.41 4.72 -6.27
C LYS A 140 101.75 5.29 -6.75
N THR A 141 101.77 6.57 -7.16
CA THR A 141 103.02 7.22 -7.59
C THR A 141 104.03 7.39 -6.45
N GLU A 142 103.56 7.67 -5.23
CA GLU A 142 104.41 7.73 -4.03
C GLU A 142 105.00 6.37 -3.68
N MET A 143 104.21 5.29 -3.80
CA MET A 143 104.71 3.93 -3.61
C MET A 143 105.75 3.55 -4.66
N GLU A 144 105.56 3.94 -5.92
CA GLU A 144 106.53 3.73 -7.00
C GLU A 144 107.84 4.50 -6.75
N ASP A 145 107.79 5.76 -6.29
CA ASP A 145 108.99 6.55 -5.92
C ASP A 145 109.71 5.98 -4.68
N MET A 146 108.96 5.55 -3.66
CA MET A 146 109.56 4.91 -2.50
C MET A 146 110.21 3.58 -2.85
N SER A 147 109.60 2.80 -3.75
CA SER A 147 110.15 1.55 -4.25
C SER A 147 111.45 1.78 -5.02
N SER A 148 111.50 2.77 -5.91
CA SER A 148 112.71 3.11 -6.67
C SER A 148 113.84 3.58 -5.76
N ARG A 149 113.56 4.43 -4.75
CA ARG A 149 114.56 4.83 -3.73
C ARG A 149 115.08 3.66 -2.90
N CYS A 150 114.22 2.71 -2.55
CA CYS A 150 114.64 1.49 -1.86
C CYS A 150 115.55 0.63 -2.74
N GLU A 151 115.25 0.53 -4.03
CA GLU A 151 116.08 -0.18 -5.01
C GLU A 151 117.45 0.48 -5.20
N GLU A 152 117.50 1.81 -5.27
CA GLU A 152 118.74 2.59 -5.33
C GLU A 152 119.62 2.40 -4.09
N LYS A 153 119.02 2.45 -2.88
CA LYS A 153 119.73 2.18 -1.63
C LYS A 153 120.29 0.77 -1.55
N LEU A 154 119.55 -0.22 -2.05
CA LEU A 154 120.02 -1.61 -2.15
C LEU A 154 121.24 -1.72 -3.06
N LYS A 155 121.22 -1.06 -4.24
CA LYS A 155 122.37 -1.01 -5.15
C LYS A 155 123.59 -0.33 -4.51
N ALA A 156 123.40 0.76 -3.78
CA ALA A 156 124.48 1.47 -3.08
C ALA A 156 125.11 0.62 -1.95
N LEU A 157 124.29 -0.09 -1.17
CA LEU A 157 124.76 -1.00 -0.13
C LEU A 157 125.52 -2.20 -0.71
N GLN A 158 125.08 -2.72 -1.86
CA GLN A 158 125.78 -3.78 -2.58
C GLN A 158 127.19 -3.32 -3.00
N GLN A 159 127.31 -2.10 -3.53
CA GLN A 159 128.60 -1.51 -3.94
C GLN A 159 129.56 -1.29 -2.76
N GLN A 160 129.06 -0.81 -1.60
CA GLN A 160 129.87 -0.67 -0.39
C GLN A 160 130.38 -2.02 0.15
N LEU A 161 129.58 -3.08 -0.01
CA LEU A 161 129.96 -4.41 0.44
C LEU A 161 131.10 -4.97 -0.44
N ASP A 162 131.05 -4.71 -1.74
CA ASP A 162 132.12 -5.08 -2.68
C ASP A 162 133.44 -4.31 -2.37
N GLU A 163 133.38 -3.00 -2.09
CA GLU A 163 134.54 -2.19 -1.68
C GLU A 163 135.17 -2.62 -0.34
N ARG A 164 134.32 -3.00 0.64
CA ARG A 164 134.77 -3.54 1.94
C ARG A 164 135.43 -4.90 1.79
N ASN A 165 134.95 -5.73 0.87
CA ASN A 165 135.51 -7.06 0.59
C ASN A 165 136.91 -6.94 -0.05
N ASP A 166 137.12 -5.92 -0.88
CA ASP A 166 138.43 -5.59 -1.45
C ASP A 166 139.41 -5.01 -0.40
N SER A 167 138.89 -4.27 0.56
CA SER A 167 139.66 -3.72 1.70
C SER A 167 140.10 -4.81 2.70
N LEU A 168 139.29 -5.87 2.86
CA LEU A 168 139.57 -7.00 3.76
C LEU A 168 140.67 -7.92 3.21
N LYS A 169 140.77 -8.07 1.88
CA LYS A 169 141.91 -8.74 1.21
C LYS A 169 143.25 -8.01 1.38
N ALA A 170 143.25 -6.72 1.71
CA ALA A 170 144.46 -5.92 1.90
C ALA A 170 144.97 -5.88 3.35
N PHE A 171 144.13 -6.23 4.34
CA PHE A 171 144.43 -6.06 5.76
C PHE A 171 144.98 -7.32 6.47
N GLU A 172 145.09 -8.44 5.77
CA GLU A 172 145.61 -9.71 6.32
C GLU A 172 147.16 -9.82 6.30
N LYS A 173 147.89 -8.75 5.90
CA LYS A 173 149.32 -8.84 5.55
C LYS A 173 150.32 -8.05 6.41
N ASN A 174 150.03 -7.56 7.61
CA ASN A 174 151.11 -7.16 8.52
C ASN A 174 150.63 -6.95 9.97
N VAL A 175 151.16 -7.76 10.89
CA VAL A 175 151.05 -7.63 12.34
C VAL A 175 152.47 -7.54 12.93
N GLU A 176 152.57 -6.70 13.97
CA GLU A 176 153.37 -6.86 15.20
C GLU A 176 154.56 -5.92 15.50
N GLU A 177 154.39 -5.22 16.65
CA GLU A 177 155.36 -4.97 17.74
C GLU A 177 156.57 -4.02 17.53
N LYS A 178 157.11 -3.29 18.51
CA LYS A 178 156.76 -2.85 19.88
C LYS A 178 157.82 -1.83 20.34
N ALA A 179 157.50 -1.09 21.39
CA ALA A 179 158.33 -0.12 22.11
C ALA A 179 159.46 -0.73 22.98
N LYS A 180 160.38 0.13 23.47
CA LYS A 180 161.19 0.08 24.73
C LYS A 180 161.90 1.45 24.87
N SER A 181 162.27 1.98 26.03
CA SER A 181 162.94 1.40 27.21
C SER A 181 162.89 2.34 28.42
N GLY A 182 163.12 1.82 29.64
CA GLY A 182 163.41 2.60 30.86
C GLY A 182 164.62 2.03 31.61
N LEU A 183 165.23 2.81 32.52
CA LEU A 183 166.21 2.37 33.53
C LEU A 183 166.56 3.52 34.53
N GLU A 184 165.76 3.72 35.59
CA GLU A 184 166.14 4.45 36.83
C GLU A 184 165.56 3.72 38.07
N LEU A 185 165.84 2.41 38.15
CA LEU A 185 165.08 1.46 38.96
C LEU A 185 165.85 0.99 40.21
N GLN A 186 166.25 1.92 41.08
CA GLN A 186 166.80 1.54 42.39
C GLN A 186 166.46 2.46 43.56
N LYS A 187 166.20 3.76 43.35
CA LYS A 187 165.47 4.60 44.32
C LYS A 187 163.95 4.46 44.17
N LEU A 188 163.52 4.16 42.95
CA LEU A 188 162.17 3.76 42.60
C LEU A 188 161.71 2.51 43.35
N LEU A 189 162.56 1.68 43.97
CA LEU A 189 162.13 0.40 44.55
C LEU A 189 161.37 0.56 45.89
N GLY A 190 161.75 1.54 46.71
CA GLY A 190 161.07 1.85 47.98
C GLY A 190 159.83 2.71 47.78
N ASP A 191 159.93 3.71 46.89
CA ASP A 191 158.77 4.48 46.41
C ASP A 191 157.83 3.59 45.59
N MET A 192 158.34 2.63 44.80
CA MET A 192 157.52 1.59 44.14
C MET A 192 156.86 0.72 45.16
N GLN A 193 157.47 0.34 46.29
CA GLN A 193 156.78 -0.53 47.25
C GLN A 193 155.61 0.18 47.94
N ASN A 194 155.77 1.46 48.28
CA ASN A 194 154.67 2.26 48.83
C ASN A 194 153.63 2.60 47.77
N GLN A 195 154.06 2.99 46.57
CA GLN A 195 153.19 3.23 45.42
C GLN A 195 152.52 1.94 44.92
N GLN A 196 153.15 0.78 45.06
CA GLN A 196 152.59 -0.54 44.76
C GLN A 196 151.54 -0.90 45.81
N LYS A 197 151.75 -0.62 47.10
CA LYS A 197 150.72 -0.80 48.13
C LYS A 197 149.54 0.16 47.92
N ASP A 198 149.78 1.43 47.60
CA ASP A 198 148.74 2.40 47.29
C ASP A 198 147.98 2.03 46.01
N LEU A 199 148.69 1.64 44.95
CA LEU A 199 148.09 1.19 43.69
C LEU A 199 147.36 -0.13 43.87
N GLN A 200 147.84 -1.03 44.71
CA GLN A 200 147.15 -2.27 45.05
C GLN A 200 145.88 -1.99 45.86
N THR A 201 145.91 -1.04 46.80
CA THR A 201 144.72 -0.61 47.55
C THR A 201 143.70 0.07 46.64
N LYS A 202 144.13 0.97 45.74
CA LYS A 202 143.27 1.59 44.71
C LYS A 202 142.76 0.58 43.69
N LEU A 203 143.55 -0.42 43.33
CA LEU A 203 143.12 -1.51 42.44
C LEU A 203 142.06 -2.37 43.13
N GLU A 204 142.25 -2.70 44.41
CA GLU A 204 141.26 -3.41 45.22
C GLU A 204 139.98 -2.58 45.42
N GLU A 205 140.09 -1.26 45.58
CA GLU A 205 138.95 -0.33 45.64
C GLU A 205 138.20 -0.24 44.31
N THR A 206 138.91 -0.05 43.20
CA THR A 206 138.32 0.03 41.86
C THR A 206 137.76 -1.31 41.39
N GLU A 207 138.36 -2.45 41.76
CA GLU A 207 137.79 -3.78 41.52
C GLU A 207 136.51 -3.98 42.35
N ARG A 208 136.49 -3.52 43.62
CA ARG A 208 135.26 -3.50 44.44
C ARG A 208 134.18 -2.61 43.82
N GLU A 209 134.50 -1.42 43.34
CA GLU A 209 133.57 -0.51 42.66
C GLU A 209 133.07 -1.08 41.33
N LYS A 210 133.94 -1.68 40.52
CA LYS A 210 133.59 -2.39 39.29
C LYS A 210 132.65 -3.55 39.59
N GLN A 211 132.90 -4.34 40.63
CA GLN A 211 131.98 -5.41 41.05
C GLN A 211 130.63 -4.84 41.51
N LYS A 212 130.60 -3.69 42.19
CA LYS A 212 129.37 -3.00 42.58
C LYS A 212 128.59 -2.50 41.36
N LEU A 213 129.24 -1.82 40.42
CA LEU A 213 128.66 -1.37 39.16
C LEU A 213 128.15 -2.54 38.32
N CYS A 214 128.89 -3.66 38.25
CA CYS A 214 128.42 -4.86 37.56
C CYS A 214 127.13 -5.43 38.20
N LYS A 215 127.01 -5.41 39.53
CA LYS A 215 125.76 -5.79 40.22
C LYS A 215 124.63 -4.83 39.88
N GLU A 216 124.87 -3.53 39.95
CA GLU A 216 123.89 -2.49 39.59
C GLU A 216 123.43 -2.61 38.13
N VAL A 217 124.34 -2.84 37.17
CA VAL A 217 123.99 -3.08 35.75
C VAL A 217 123.14 -4.35 35.60
N ASN A 218 123.48 -5.42 36.32
CA ASN A 218 122.69 -6.66 36.28
C ASN A 218 121.29 -6.48 36.89
N ASP A 219 121.18 -5.68 37.95
CA ASP A 219 119.90 -5.39 38.59
C ASP A 219 119.05 -4.46 37.69
N LEU A 220 119.63 -3.40 37.11
CA LEU A 220 118.96 -2.56 36.10
C LEU A 220 118.51 -3.36 34.86
N GLN A 221 119.30 -4.35 34.41
CA GLN A 221 118.88 -5.23 33.32
C GLN A 221 117.71 -6.13 33.69
N LYS A 222 117.59 -6.56 34.96
CA LYS A 222 116.41 -7.30 35.44
C LYS A 222 115.21 -6.36 35.49
N ASP A 223 115.37 -5.16 36.02
CA ASP A 223 114.31 -4.15 36.13
C ASP A 223 113.79 -3.73 34.75
N LEU A 224 114.67 -3.53 33.76
CA LEU A 224 114.25 -3.28 32.38
C LEU A 224 113.48 -4.46 31.77
N ARG A 225 113.84 -5.70 32.13
CA ARG A 225 113.11 -6.89 31.68
C ARG A 225 111.75 -7.03 32.36
N THR A 226 111.62 -6.68 33.65
CA THR A 226 110.32 -6.67 34.34
C THR A 226 109.45 -5.54 33.80
N LEU A 227 109.98 -4.32 33.66
CA LEU A 227 109.25 -3.18 33.13
C LEU A 227 108.72 -3.43 31.70
N ARG A 228 109.50 -4.09 30.84
CA ARG A 228 109.02 -4.48 29.50
C ARG A 228 107.88 -5.50 29.56
N LYS A 229 107.93 -6.44 30.51
CA LYS A 229 106.86 -7.43 30.70
C LYS A 229 105.60 -6.76 31.26
N GLU A 230 105.75 -5.88 32.24
CA GLU A 230 104.67 -5.10 32.83
C GLU A 230 104.00 -4.21 31.78
N HIS A 231 104.79 -3.45 31.01
CA HIS A 231 104.25 -2.62 29.93
C HIS A 231 103.52 -3.44 28.86
N GLN A 232 104.06 -4.60 28.47
CA GLN A 232 103.39 -5.49 27.54
C GLN A 232 102.07 -6.02 28.12
N GLN A 233 102.06 -6.40 29.40
CA GLN A 233 100.83 -6.83 30.09
C GLN A 233 99.80 -5.69 30.20
N GLU A 234 100.21 -4.47 30.52
CA GLU A 234 99.33 -3.29 30.53
C GLU A 234 98.74 -3.02 29.16
N LEU A 235 99.56 -3.09 28.09
CA LEU A 235 99.06 -2.94 26.72
C LEU A 235 98.04 -4.03 26.36
N ASP A 236 98.26 -5.27 26.78
CA ASP A 236 97.34 -6.37 26.51
C ASP A 236 96.04 -6.23 27.32
N ILE A 237 96.13 -5.76 28.58
CA ILE A 237 94.96 -5.46 29.42
C ILE A 237 94.15 -4.32 28.80
N VAL A 238 94.78 -3.18 28.47
CA VAL A 238 94.09 -2.02 27.89
C VAL A 238 93.43 -2.37 26.55
N LYS A 239 94.11 -3.14 25.69
CA LYS A 239 93.51 -3.62 24.44
C LYS A 239 92.29 -4.51 24.70
N LYS A 240 92.38 -5.39 25.69
CA LYS A 240 91.28 -6.29 26.06
C LYS A 240 90.10 -5.52 26.62
N GLU A 241 90.33 -4.61 27.57
CA GLU A 241 89.29 -3.75 28.15
C GLU A 241 88.61 -2.88 27.10
N SER A 242 89.38 -2.27 26.18
CA SER A 242 88.83 -1.48 25.08
C SER A 242 87.97 -2.31 24.12
N LEU A 243 88.35 -3.55 23.83
CA LEU A 243 87.54 -4.45 23.01
C LEU A 243 86.26 -4.86 23.73
N GLU A 244 86.35 -5.25 25.00
CA GLU A 244 85.18 -5.62 25.82
C GLU A 244 84.22 -4.44 26.00
N GLU A 245 84.73 -3.21 26.16
CA GLU A 245 83.91 -1.99 26.26
C GLU A 245 83.17 -1.72 24.95
N MET A 246 83.83 -1.81 23.80
CA MET A 246 83.16 -1.65 22.49
C MET A 246 82.12 -2.74 22.22
N GLU A 247 82.39 -3.99 22.62
CA GLU A 247 81.40 -5.08 22.51
C GLU A 247 80.17 -4.82 23.40
N CYS A 248 80.37 -4.40 24.65
CA CYS A 248 79.27 -4.04 25.55
C CYS A 248 78.43 -2.88 25.00
N GLU A 249 79.06 -1.82 24.50
CA GLU A 249 78.35 -0.69 23.92
C GLU A 249 77.54 -1.08 22.69
N GLN A 250 78.10 -1.94 21.83
CA GLN A 250 77.41 -2.47 20.66
C GLN A 250 76.18 -3.30 21.06
N GLU A 251 76.32 -4.21 22.03
CA GLU A 251 75.20 -5.01 22.56
C GLU A 251 74.10 -4.11 23.14
N ASP A 252 74.46 -3.08 23.90
CA ASP A 252 73.51 -2.12 24.47
C ASP A 252 72.73 -1.35 23.40
N ILE A 253 73.40 -0.93 22.32
CA ILE A 253 72.77 -0.24 21.19
C ILE A 253 71.82 -1.21 20.46
N GLU A 254 72.23 -2.46 20.24
CA GLU A 254 71.40 -3.49 19.61
C GLU A 254 70.16 -3.81 20.45
N LEU A 255 70.31 -3.94 21.77
CA LEU A 255 69.19 -4.14 22.69
C LEU A 255 68.22 -2.95 22.67
N LYS A 256 68.73 -1.71 22.67
CA LYS A 256 67.93 -0.50 22.53
C LYS A 256 67.14 -0.51 21.22
N HIS A 257 67.81 -0.72 20.08
CA HIS A 257 67.15 -0.79 18.76
C HIS A 257 66.09 -1.90 18.71
N ASN A 258 66.39 -3.09 19.23
CA ASN A 258 65.45 -4.20 19.26
C ASN A 258 64.20 -3.87 20.11
N SER A 259 64.39 -3.21 21.25
CA SER A 259 63.30 -2.77 22.11
C SER A 259 62.41 -1.71 21.43
N THR A 260 63.01 -0.72 20.77
CA THR A 260 62.29 0.32 20.02
C THR A 260 61.52 -0.28 18.86
N LEU A 261 62.13 -1.20 18.10
CA LEU A 261 61.47 -1.87 16.99
C LEU A 261 60.28 -2.72 17.48
N LYS A 262 60.45 -3.48 18.57
CA LYS A 262 59.36 -4.24 19.19
C LYS A 262 58.22 -3.33 19.68
N GLN A 263 58.54 -2.18 20.26
CA GLN A 263 57.55 -1.21 20.68
C GLN A 263 56.76 -0.66 19.48
N LEU A 264 57.45 -0.26 18.42
CA LEU A 264 56.82 0.25 17.20
C LEU A 264 55.92 -0.80 16.54
N MET A 265 56.36 -2.06 16.46
CA MET A 265 55.54 -3.16 15.94
C MET A 265 54.28 -3.38 16.79
N ARG A 266 54.38 -3.35 18.12
CA ARG A 266 53.21 -3.48 19.00
C ARG A 266 52.25 -2.31 18.84
N GLU A 267 52.76 -1.09 18.75
CA GLU A 267 51.96 0.10 18.57
C GLU A 267 51.22 0.06 17.22
N PHE A 268 51.93 -0.26 16.13
CA PHE A 268 51.33 -0.41 14.81
C PHE A 268 50.24 -1.49 14.79
N ASN A 269 50.53 -2.67 15.34
CA ASN A 269 49.54 -3.75 15.43
C ASN A 269 48.32 -3.38 16.28
N THR A 270 48.53 -2.60 17.36
CA THR A 270 47.43 -2.13 18.22
C THR A 270 46.58 -1.10 17.51
N GLN A 271 47.19 -0.13 16.83
CA GLN A 271 46.48 0.87 16.03
C GLN A 271 45.70 0.22 14.88
N LEU A 272 46.30 -0.77 14.20
CA LEU A 272 45.65 -1.51 13.13
C LEU A 272 44.44 -2.29 13.64
N ALA A 273 44.57 -3.04 14.74
CA ALA A 273 43.46 -3.76 15.36
C ALA A 273 42.37 -2.82 15.89
N GLN A 274 42.72 -1.62 16.33
CA GLN A 274 41.75 -0.61 16.73
C GLN A 274 41.01 -0.03 15.53
N LYS A 275 41.72 0.30 14.44
CA LYS A 275 41.10 0.79 13.20
C LYS A 275 40.18 -0.24 12.55
N GLU A 276 40.57 -1.51 12.57
CA GLU A 276 39.71 -2.61 12.12
C GLU A 276 38.42 -2.69 12.95
N ARG A 277 38.51 -2.61 14.28
CA ARG A 277 37.32 -2.57 15.15
C ARG A 277 36.45 -1.35 14.90
N GLU A 278 37.02 -0.16 14.76
CA GLU A 278 36.30 1.08 14.45
C GLU A 278 35.53 0.95 13.12
N LEU A 279 36.19 0.44 12.08
CA LEU A 279 35.57 0.19 10.78
C LEU A 279 34.47 -0.87 10.88
N GLU A 280 34.70 -1.98 11.59
CA GLU A 280 33.71 -3.03 11.77
C GLU A 280 32.48 -2.50 12.51
N THR A 281 32.65 -1.66 13.54
CA THR A 281 31.54 -1.01 14.23
C THR A 281 30.79 -0.04 13.32
N ALA A 282 31.49 0.79 12.55
CA ALA A 282 30.86 1.75 11.63
C ALA A 282 30.06 1.03 10.53
N VAL A 283 30.59 -0.08 10.00
CA VAL A 283 29.88 -0.92 9.01
C VAL A 283 28.65 -1.57 9.64
N LYS A 284 28.76 -2.14 10.85
CA LYS A 284 27.61 -2.71 11.57
C LYS A 284 26.52 -1.67 11.82
N GLU A 285 26.88 -0.47 12.26
CA GLU A 285 25.92 0.63 12.47
C GLU A 285 25.26 1.07 11.17
N ALA A 286 26.02 1.17 10.07
CA ALA A 286 25.47 1.51 8.76
C ALA A 286 24.49 0.44 8.25
N ILE A 287 24.82 -0.85 8.44
CA ILE A 287 23.92 -1.96 8.10
C ILE A 287 22.64 -1.90 8.95
N SER A 288 22.76 -1.72 10.27
CA SER A 288 21.60 -1.63 11.16
C SER A 288 20.67 -0.48 10.78
N LYS A 289 21.23 0.71 10.48
CA LYS A 289 20.43 1.88 10.03
C LYS A 289 19.76 1.62 8.69
N ALA A 290 20.45 0.99 7.74
CA ALA A 290 19.87 0.64 6.45
C ALA A 290 18.71 -0.36 6.60
N GLN A 291 18.87 -1.36 7.48
CA GLN A 291 17.84 -2.34 7.78
C GLN A 291 16.64 -1.71 8.48
N GLU A 292 16.84 -0.78 9.41
CA GLU A 292 15.76 -0.04 10.07
C GLU A 292 14.92 0.74 9.06
N VAL A 293 15.57 1.52 8.19
CA VAL A 293 14.89 2.27 7.12
C VAL A 293 14.15 1.33 6.15
N GLU A 294 14.75 0.19 5.79
CA GLU A 294 14.09 -0.82 4.96
C GLU A 294 12.84 -1.37 5.64
N THR A 295 12.91 -1.71 6.93
CA THR A 295 11.76 -2.21 7.69
C THR A 295 10.64 -1.18 7.82
N GLU A 296 10.98 0.09 8.10
CA GLU A 296 9.98 1.17 8.15
C GLU A 296 9.32 1.41 6.80
N LEU A 297 10.09 1.36 5.70
CA LEU A 297 9.55 1.51 4.36
C LEU A 297 8.59 0.37 4.00
N ILE A 298 8.96 -0.88 4.32
CA ILE A 298 8.11 -2.06 4.10
C ILE A 298 6.83 -1.94 4.94
N GLU A 299 6.92 -1.55 6.20
CA GLU A 299 5.76 -1.39 7.08
C GLU A 299 4.84 -0.27 6.58
N ASN A 300 5.39 0.88 6.18
CA ASN A 300 4.61 1.98 5.61
C ASN A 300 3.86 1.56 4.34
N HIS A 301 4.54 0.89 3.40
CA HIS A 301 3.89 0.36 2.21
C HIS A 301 2.84 -0.71 2.56
N HIS A 302 3.10 -1.55 3.56
CA HIS A 302 2.13 -2.54 4.03
C HIS A 302 0.87 -1.86 4.58
N ILE A 303 1.03 -0.84 5.44
CA ILE A 303 -0.07 -0.05 5.99
C ILE A 303 -0.87 0.63 4.87
N GLU A 304 -0.20 1.30 3.92
CA GLU A 304 -0.86 1.95 2.79
C GLU A 304 -1.64 0.94 1.95
N THR A 305 -1.02 -0.20 1.65
CA THR A 305 -1.65 -1.29 0.91
C THR A 305 -2.90 -1.79 1.64
N VAL A 306 -2.85 -2.00 2.95
CA VAL A 306 -4.01 -2.41 3.77
C VAL A 306 -5.12 -1.35 3.75
N GLN A 307 -4.76 -0.07 3.85
CA GLN A 307 -5.72 1.04 3.77
C GLN A 307 -6.41 1.12 2.41
N LEU A 308 -5.66 0.95 1.33
CA LEU A 308 -6.22 0.91 -0.03
C LEU A 308 -7.15 -0.28 -0.22
N HIS A 309 -6.76 -1.48 0.22
CA HIS A 309 -7.64 -2.66 0.18
C HIS A 309 -8.93 -2.44 0.98
N LYS A 310 -8.84 -1.82 2.15
CA LYS A 310 -10.03 -1.46 2.94
C LYS A 310 -10.94 -0.50 2.18
N LYS A 311 -10.37 0.55 1.57
CA LYS A 311 -11.14 1.52 0.78
C LYS A 311 -11.79 0.88 -0.44
N ILE A 312 -11.12 -0.07 -1.09
CA ILE A 312 -11.69 -0.86 -2.20
C ILE A 312 -12.87 -1.70 -1.68
N ALA A 313 -12.71 -2.41 -0.57
CA ALA A 313 -13.78 -3.22 0.02
C ALA A 313 -15.01 -2.37 0.40
N ASP A 314 -14.80 -1.20 1.02
CA ASP A 314 -15.87 -0.27 1.36
C ASP A 314 -16.63 0.20 0.10
N LYS A 315 -15.90 0.50 -0.99
CA LYS A 315 -16.48 0.90 -2.28
C LYS A 315 -17.24 -0.24 -2.98
N ASP A 316 -16.72 -1.46 -2.90
CA ASP A 316 -17.41 -2.65 -3.42
C ASP A 316 -18.72 -2.89 -2.66
N ASP A 317 -18.73 -2.68 -1.35
CA ASP A 317 -19.95 -2.83 -0.55
C ASP A 317 -20.96 -1.71 -0.80
N ASP A 318 -20.51 -0.46 -0.99
CA ASP A 318 -21.35 0.63 -1.47
C ASP A 318 -21.99 0.29 -2.83
N LEU A 319 -21.19 -0.23 -3.77
CA LEU A 319 -21.64 -0.63 -5.10
C LEU A 319 -22.63 -1.79 -5.04
N LYS A 320 -22.36 -2.83 -4.24
CA LYS A 320 -23.32 -3.93 -4.02
C LYS A 320 -24.65 -3.41 -3.47
N ARG A 321 -24.60 -2.45 -2.53
CA ARG A 321 -25.81 -1.82 -1.97
C ARG A 321 -26.58 -1.01 -3.02
N THR A 322 -25.92 -0.32 -3.94
CA THR A 322 -26.61 0.41 -5.02
C THR A 322 -27.18 -0.53 -6.07
N VAL A 323 -26.43 -1.56 -6.49
CA VAL A 323 -26.91 -2.61 -7.40
C VAL A 323 -28.16 -3.26 -6.84
N LYS A 324 -28.14 -3.69 -5.58
CA LYS A 324 -29.30 -4.31 -4.93
C LYS A 324 -30.54 -3.40 -4.93
N LYS A 325 -30.38 -2.09 -4.67
CA LYS A 325 -31.50 -1.14 -4.75
C LYS A 325 -32.08 -1.03 -6.15
N TYR A 326 -31.23 -1.02 -7.19
CA TYR A 326 -31.71 -0.98 -8.57
C TYR A 326 -32.39 -2.29 -8.98
N GLU A 327 -31.89 -3.43 -8.52
CA GLU A 327 -32.54 -4.74 -8.69
C GLU A 327 -33.95 -4.73 -8.06
N GLU A 328 -34.09 -4.29 -6.80
CA GLU A 328 -35.38 -4.18 -6.11
C GLU A 328 -36.37 -3.25 -6.85
N ILE A 329 -35.90 -2.11 -7.37
CA ILE A 329 -36.73 -1.19 -8.16
C ILE A 329 -37.19 -1.84 -9.47
N LEU A 330 -36.29 -2.57 -10.14
CA LEU A 330 -36.61 -3.26 -11.40
C LEU A 330 -37.63 -4.38 -11.16
N GLU A 331 -37.44 -5.17 -10.11
CA GLU A 331 -38.37 -6.24 -9.72
C GLU A 331 -39.75 -5.66 -9.39
N ALA A 332 -39.83 -4.61 -8.56
CA ALA A 332 -41.10 -3.94 -8.24
C ALA A 332 -41.81 -3.39 -9.49
N ARG A 333 -41.05 -2.82 -10.45
CA ARG A 333 -41.62 -2.31 -11.70
C ARG A 333 -42.08 -3.44 -12.62
N GLU A 334 -41.34 -4.56 -12.66
CA GLU A 334 -41.72 -5.75 -13.41
C GLU A 334 -43.01 -6.35 -12.84
N GLU A 335 -43.13 -6.44 -11.51
CA GLU A 335 -44.35 -6.87 -10.83
C GLU A 335 -45.53 -5.94 -11.14
N GLU A 336 -45.34 -4.62 -11.06
CA GLU A 336 -46.38 -3.63 -11.39
C GLU A 336 -46.84 -3.76 -12.84
N MET A 337 -45.90 -3.86 -13.78
CA MET A 337 -46.21 -4.02 -15.20
C MET A 337 -46.94 -5.35 -15.46
N THR A 338 -46.49 -6.43 -14.82
CA THR A 338 -47.12 -7.74 -14.92
C THR A 338 -48.54 -7.71 -14.36
N ALA A 339 -48.77 -7.03 -13.23
CA ALA A 339 -50.10 -6.84 -12.66
C ALA A 339 -51.03 -6.07 -13.62
N LYS A 340 -50.56 -4.96 -14.20
CA LYS A 340 -51.33 -4.19 -15.21
C LYS A 340 -51.67 -5.03 -16.44
N VAL A 341 -50.73 -5.83 -16.92
CA VAL A 341 -50.97 -6.73 -18.06
C VAL A 341 -52.06 -7.76 -17.71
N ARG A 342 -51.99 -8.38 -16.52
CA ARG A 342 -53.03 -9.32 -16.06
C ARG A 342 -54.40 -8.64 -15.93
N GLU A 343 -54.43 -7.41 -15.39
CA GLU A 343 -55.66 -6.63 -15.28
C GLU A 343 -56.28 -6.33 -16.64
N LEU A 344 -55.48 -5.82 -17.59
CA LEU A 344 -55.94 -5.55 -18.96
C LEU A 344 -56.41 -6.83 -19.67
N GLN A 345 -55.72 -7.96 -19.47
CA GLN A 345 -56.15 -9.25 -19.98
C GLN A 345 -57.50 -9.67 -19.39
N ALA A 346 -57.73 -9.46 -18.09
CA ALA A 346 -59.01 -9.75 -17.45
C ALA A 346 -60.13 -8.84 -17.99
N GLN A 347 -59.89 -7.53 -18.09
CA GLN A 347 -60.85 -6.57 -18.66
C GLN A 347 -61.22 -6.93 -20.11
N LEU A 348 -60.24 -7.31 -20.93
CA LEU A 348 -60.49 -7.75 -22.32
C LEU A 348 -61.34 -9.02 -22.37
N GLU A 349 -61.09 -9.98 -21.49
CA GLU A 349 -61.88 -11.22 -21.44
C GLU A 349 -63.31 -10.95 -20.94
N ASP A 350 -63.49 -10.07 -19.96
CA ASP A 350 -64.81 -9.69 -19.47
C ASP A 350 -65.61 -8.90 -20.52
N LEU A 351 -64.99 -7.94 -21.21
CA LEU A 351 -65.63 -7.23 -22.33
C LEU A 351 -66.04 -8.20 -23.45
N LYS A 352 -65.22 -9.20 -23.73
CA LYS A 352 -65.53 -10.25 -24.70
C LYS A 352 -66.69 -11.13 -24.24
N LYS A 353 -66.79 -11.46 -22.95
CA LYS A 353 -67.96 -12.16 -22.38
C LYS A 353 -69.22 -11.30 -22.49
N GLU A 354 -69.16 -10.03 -22.12
CA GLU A 354 -70.29 -9.09 -22.23
C GLU A 354 -70.76 -8.96 -23.68
N TYR A 355 -69.82 -8.83 -24.64
CA TYR A 355 -70.16 -8.78 -26.05
C TYR A 355 -70.87 -10.07 -26.50
N LYS A 356 -70.35 -11.25 -26.13
CA LYS A 356 -71.00 -12.54 -26.43
C LYS A 356 -72.39 -12.65 -25.80
N GLN A 357 -72.53 -12.22 -24.54
CA GLN A 357 -73.81 -12.22 -23.83
C GLN A 357 -74.82 -11.30 -24.52
N ARG A 358 -74.44 -10.05 -24.84
CA ARG A 358 -75.28 -9.10 -25.56
C ARG A 358 -75.71 -9.64 -26.92
N MET A 359 -74.81 -10.32 -27.64
CA MET A 359 -75.15 -10.99 -28.90
C MET A 359 -76.15 -12.12 -28.70
N ALA A 360 -76.01 -12.94 -27.65
CA ALA A 360 -76.96 -14.00 -27.32
C ALA A 360 -78.34 -13.45 -26.90
N GLU A 361 -78.37 -12.39 -26.08
CA GLU A 361 -79.59 -11.68 -25.69
C GLU A 361 -80.29 -11.04 -26.90
N GLN A 362 -79.53 -10.42 -27.79
CA GLN A 362 -80.08 -9.84 -29.02
C GLN A 362 -80.63 -10.91 -29.96
N GLN A 363 -79.97 -12.07 -30.07
CA GLN A 363 -80.49 -13.21 -30.81
C GLN A 363 -81.79 -13.74 -30.19
N HIS A 364 -81.84 -13.86 -28.86
CA HIS A 364 -83.04 -14.26 -28.13
C HIS A 364 -84.20 -13.27 -28.35
N TRP A 365 -83.94 -11.97 -28.19
CA TRP A 365 -84.94 -10.92 -28.42
C TRP A 365 -85.41 -10.88 -29.87
N ASN A 366 -84.52 -11.05 -30.85
CA ASN A 366 -84.91 -11.17 -32.25
C ASN A 366 -85.82 -12.40 -32.49
N SER A 367 -85.49 -13.54 -31.88
CA SER A 367 -86.32 -14.76 -31.92
C SER A 367 -87.69 -14.53 -31.27
N GLU A 368 -87.75 -13.91 -30.09
CA GLU A 368 -89.00 -13.55 -29.43
C GLU A 368 -89.82 -12.57 -30.26
N LYS A 369 -89.18 -11.55 -30.84
CA LYS A 369 -89.84 -10.59 -31.73
C LYS A 369 -90.46 -11.29 -32.94
N VAL A 370 -89.74 -12.23 -33.56
CA VAL A 370 -90.27 -13.07 -34.65
C VAL A 370 -91.49 -13.86 -34.17
N LYS A 371 -91.42 -14.51 -33.01
CA LYS A 371 -92.56 -15.24 -32.42
C LYS A 371 -93.75 -14.32 -32.12
N ILE A 372 -93.52 -13.12 -31.60
CA ILE A 372 -94.58 -12.13 -31.33
C ILE A 372 -95.22 -11.70 -32.66
N THR A 373 -94.43 -11.40 -33.69
CA THR A 373 -94.98 -11.03 -35.01
C THR A 373 -95.76 -12.19 -35.63
N GLU A 374 -95.32 -13.43 -35.43
CA GLU A 374 -96.03 -14.62 -35.90
C GLU A 374 -97.35 -14.82 -35.15
N LEU A 375 -97.36 -14.68 -33.82
CA LEU A 375 -98.59 -14.71 -33.01
C LEU A 375 -99.55 -13.58 -33.39
N GLN A 376 -99.03 -12.39 -33.67
CA GLN A 376 -99.83 -11.25 -34.12
C GLN A 376 -100.42 -11.47 -35.51
N ALA A 377 -99.66 -12.11 -36.42
CA ALA A 377 -100.17 -12.55 -37.72
C ALA A 377 -101.24 -13.64 -37.58
N GLN A 378 -101.05 -14.62 -36.69
CA GLN A 378 -102.06 -15.64 -36.38
C GLN A 378 -103.32 -15.01 -35.78
N LEU A 379 -103.18 -14.04 -34.87
CA LEU A 379 -104.31 -13.31 -34.29
C LEU A 379 -105.07 -12.53 -35.37
N ALA A 380 -104.37 -11.84 -36.27
CA ALA A 380 -104.98 -11.16 -37.41
C ALA A 380 -105.74 -12.13 -38.31
N GLN A 381 -105.12 -13.26 -38.67
CA GLN A 381 -105.74 -14.32 -39.45
C GLN A 381 -107.01 -14.87 -38.78
N LYS A 382 -106.95 -15.15 -37.47
CA LYS A 382 -108.12 -15.61 -36.70
C LYS A 382 -109.21 -14.55 -36.62
N THR A 383 -108.84 -13.28 -36.49
CA THR A 383 -109.78 -12.15 -36.49
C THR A 383 -110.51 -12.04 -37.83
N THR A 384 -109.80 -12.18 -38.95
CA THR A 384 -110.41 -12.24 -40.30
C THR A 384 -111.38 -13.40 -40.41
N LEU A 385 -110.98 -14.61 -40.00
CA LEU A 385 -111.84 -15.79 -40.04
C LEU A 385 -113.13 -15.64 -39.19
N VAL A 386 -113.01 -15.00 -38.03
CA VAL A 386 -114.16 -14.68 -37.17
C VAL A 386 -115.08 -13.68 -37.86
N ASN A 387 -114.54 -12.64 -38.51
CA ASN A 387 -115.34 -11.68 -39.25
C ASN A 387 -116.03 -12.32 -40.46
N ASP A 388 -115.35 -13.18 -41.21
CA ASP A 388 -115.94 -13.95 -42.31
C ASP A 388 -117.06 -14.86 -41.79
N SER A 389 -116.86 -15.50 -40.64
CA SER A 389 -117.90 -16.33 -40.00
C SER A 389 -119.09 -15.50 -39.54
N LYS A 390 -118.87 -14.30 -38.98
CA LYS A 390 -119.93 -13.35 -38.63
C LYS A 390 -120.68 -12.84 -39.87
N LEU A 391 -119.98 -12.59 -40.97
CA LEU A 391 -120.59 -12.20 -42.24
C LEU A 391 -121.48 -13.34 -42.74
N LYS A 392 -121.00 -14.57 -42.68
CA LYS A 392 -121.78 -15.77 -43.04
C LYS A 392 -122.96 -16.00 -42.09
N GLU A 393 -122.79 -15.71 -40.80
CA GLU A 393 -123.88 -15.71 -39.83
C GLU A 393 -124.92 -14.64 -40.19
N GLN A 394 -124.49 -13.44 -40.60
CA GLN A 394 -125.39 -12.38 -41.06
C GLN A 394 -126.11 -12.77 -42.35
N GLU A 395 -125.43 -13.36 -43.33
CA GLU A 395 -126.05 -13.90 -44.54
C GLU A 395 -127.12 -14.95 -44.19
N LEU A 396 -126.83 -15.85 -43.23
CA LEU A 396 -127.81 -16.83 -42.75
C LEU A 396 -128.97 -16.16 -42.01
N ARG A 397 -128.71 -15.14 -41.18
CA ARG A 397 -129.76 -14.34 -40.52
C ARG A 397 -130.65 -13.62 -41.54
N GLU A 398 -130.08 -13.10 -42.62
CA GLU A 398 -130.83 -12.49 -43.72
C GLU A 398 -131.64 -13.53 -44.49
N GLN A 399 -131.09 -14.73 -44.74
CA GLN A 399 -131.86 -15.85 -45.31
C GLN A 399 -133.02 -16.26 -44.40
N ILE A 400 -132.81 -16.30 -43.09
CA ILE A 400 -133.86 -16.55 -42.09
C ILE A 400 -134.93 -15.46 -42.18
N HIS A 401 -134.56 -14.18 -42.21
CA HIS A 401 -135.53 -13.08 -42.35
C HIS A 401 -136.33 -13.14 -43.66
N VAL A 402 -135.70 -13.51 -44.77
CA VAL A 402 -136.40 -13.73 -46.04
C VAL A 402 -137.40 -14.88 -45.94
N LEU A 403 -137.03 -15.99 -45.29
CA LEU A 403 -137.94 -17.11 -45.04
C LEU A 403 -139.08 -16.74 -44.08
N GLU A 404 -138.80 -15.96 -43.04
CA GLU A 404 -139.80 -15.41 -42.12
C GLU A 404 -140.81 -14.51 -42.84
N ASP A 405 -140.36 -13.65 -43.76
CA ASP A 405 -141.24 -12.79 -44.56
C ASP A 405 -142.06 -13.60 -45.58
N GLN A 406 -141.51 -14.69 -46.14
CA GLN A 406 -142.28 -15.62 -46.96
C GLN A 406 -143.36 -16.32 -46.13
N LEU A 407 -143.05 -16.80 -44.92
CA LEU A 407 -144.01 -17.37 -43.97
C LEU A 407 -145.12 -16.37 -43.62
N LYS A 408 -144.76 -15.11 -43.37
CA LYS A 408 -145.70 -14.04 -43.02
C LYS A 408 -146.64 -13.64 -44.17
N ASN A 409 -146.25 -13.87 -45.42
CA ASN A 409 -147.11 -13.69 -46.59
C ASN A 409 -148.11 -14.85 -46.81
N TYR A 410 -147.82 -16.06 -46.29
CA TYR A 410 -148.77 -17.16 -46.28
C TYR A 410 -149.79 -17.08 -45.12
N GLU A 411 -149.46 -16.35 -44.04
CA GLU A 411 -150.29 -16.24 -42.82
C GLU A 411 -151.49 -15.28 -42.93
N LYS A 412 -151.70 -14.59 -44.06
CA LYS A 412 -152.79 -13.59 -44.24
C LYS A 412 -154.12 -14.15 -44.76
N ASN A 413 -154.26 -15.47 -44.89
CA ASN A 413 -155.52 -16.15 -45.19
C ASN A 413 -155.66 -17.40 -44.29
N VAL A 414 -156.79 -17.49 -43.59
CA VAL A 414 -157.31 -18.63 -42.78
C VAL A 414 -157.07 -18.57 -41.25
N TYR A 415 -158.06 -17.93 -40.62
CA TYR A 415 -158.66 -18.05 -39.27
C TYR A 415 -158.21 -19.11 -38.23
N VAL A 416 -157.96 -18.59 -37.00
CA VAL A 416 -158.63 -18.89 -35.68
C VAL A 416 -158.23 -20.10 -34.81
N THR A 417 -158.02 -19.78 -33.51
CA THR A 417 -157.90 -20.61 -32.25
C THR A 417 -156.52 -21.23 -31.99
N SER A 418 -155.89 -21.23 -30.79
CA SER A 418 -156.38 -21.13 -29.39
C SER A 418 -155.31 -20.65 -28.38
N VAL A 419 -155.72 -19.77 -27.46
CA VAL A 419 -155.48 -19.76 -25.99
C VAL A 419 -154.12 -20.24 -25.42
N GLY A 420 -153.31 -19.27 -24.95
CA GLY A 420 -153.07 -19.03 -23.51
C GLY A 420 -152.11 -19.91 -22.67
N THR A 421 -150.96 -19.31 -22.32
CA THR A 421 -150.33 -19.19 -20.96
C THR A 421 -149.45 -20.33 -20.38
N PRO A 422 -148.50 -20.08 -19.42
CA PRO A 422 -147.25 -19.29 -19.60
C PRO A 422 -146.00 -19.73 -18.75
N TYR A 423 -144.84 -19.11 -19.04
CA TYR A 423 -143.72 -18.71 -18.12
C TYR A 423 -142.80 -19.74 -17.42
N GLY A 424 -141.48 -19.46 -17.51
CA GLY A 424 -140.53 -19.70 -16.40
C GLY A 424 -139.22 -20.45 -16.68
N ASP A 425 -138.21 -19.73 -17.19
CA ASP A 425 -136.83 -19.56 -16.69
C ASP A 425 -135.89 -20.70 -16.21
N GLU A 426 -134.59 -20.42 -16.40
CA GLU A 426 -133.37 -20.82 -15.64
C GLU A 426 -132.67 -22.21 -15.80
N ASN A 427 -131.58 -22.18 -16.58
CA ASN A 427 -130.15 -22.40 -16.20
C ASN A 427 -129.78 -23.33 -15.01
N LEU A 428 -128.91 -24.35 -15.23
CA LEU A 428 -127.60 -24.55 -14.54
C LEU A 428 -126.89 -25.90 -14.85
N HIS A 429 -125.64 -25.77 -15.32
CA HIS A 429 -124.38 -26.41 -14.88
C HIS A 429 -124.08 -27.94 -14.83
N HIS A 430 -122.86 -28.20 -15.31
CA HIS A 430 -121.79 -29.07 -14.80
C HIS A 430 -121.88 -30.59 -14.94
N THR A 431 -120.90 -31.13 -15.66
CA THR A 431 -120.25 -32.39 -15.25
C THR A 431 -118.79 -32.33 -15.64
N ASP A 432 -117.93 -32.56 -14.66
CA ASP A 432 -116.51 -32.81 -14.82
C ASP A 432 -116.15 -34.03 -13.95
N VAL A 433 -114.99 -34.59 -14.26
CA VAL A 433 -114.14 -35.49 -13.46
C VAL A 433 -114.27 -37.00 -13.71
N SER A 434 -113.20 -37.54 -14.29
CA SER A 434 -112.64 -38.83 -13.90
C SER A 434 -111.18 -38.66 -13.47
N LEU A 435 -110.88 -39.30 -12.34
CA LEU A 435 -109.76 -39.18 -11.42
C LEU A 435 -108.91 -40.46 -11.47
N PHE A 436 -107.58 -40.32 -11.48
CA PHE A 436 -106.58 -41.25 -10.94
C PHE A 436 -105.27 -40.44 -10.81
N GLY A 437 -104.58 -40.26 -9.69
CA GLY A 437 -104.78 -40.57 -8.27
C GLY A 437 -103.75 -39.76 -7.45
N GLU A 438 -104.20 -39.21 -6.31
CA GLU A 438 -103.53 -38.52 -5.17
C GLU A 438 -102.42 -37.45 -5.40
N PRO A 439 -102.71 -36.15 -5.15
CA PRO A 439 -101.75 -35.04 -5.28
C PRO A 439 -100.69 -34.90 -4.17
N ALA A 440 -100.98 -35.34 -2.94
CA ALA A 440 -100.21 -34.91 -1.77
C ALA A 440 -98.81 -35.57 -1.67
N GLU A 441 -98.67 -36.85 -1.99
CA GLU A 441 -97.38 -37.55 -1.94
C GLU A 441 -96.43 -37.11 -3.06
N PHE A 442 -96.98 -36.78 -4.23
CA PHE A 442 -96.19 -36.27 -5.37
C PHE A 442 -95.69 -34.86 -5.13
N GLU A 443 -96.49 -34.01 -4.49
CA GLU A 443 -96.06 -32.67 -4.08
C GLU A 443 -94.98 -32.74 -2.99
N TYR A 444 -95.15 -33.63 -2.01
CA TYR A 444 -94.13 -33.89 -1.00
C TYR A 444 -92.83 -34.42 -1.61
N LEU A 445 -92.91 -35.41 -2.51
CA LEU A 445 -91.74 -35.94 -3.21
C LEU A 445 -91.05 -34.87 -4.06
N ARG A 446 -91.81 -34.02 -4.77
CA ARG A 446 -91.25 -32.92 -5.57
C ARG A 446 -90.49 -31.93 -4.68
N LYS A 447 -91.02 -31.64 -3.49
CA LYS A 447 -90.34 -30.79 -2.49
C LYS A 447 -89.06 -31.43 -1.97
N VAL A 448 -89.09 -32.71 -1.59
CA VAL A 448 -87.91 -33.43 -1.06
C VAL A 448 -86.82 -33.55 -2.14
N LEU A 449 -87.18 -33.83 -3.40
CA LEU A 449 -86.24 -33.87 -4.52
C LEU A 449 -85.60 -32.50 -4.79
N PHE A 450 -86.38 -31.43 -4.72
CA PHE A 450 -85.87 -30.07 -4.88
C PHE A 450 -84.82 -29.73 -3.82
N GLU A 451 -85.10 -29.98 -2.53
CA GLU A 451 -84.14 -29.73 -1.46
C GLU A 451 -82.85 -30.56 -1.61
N TYR A 452 -82.97 -31.83 -2.02
CA TYR A 452 -81.81 -32.68 -2.32
C TYR A 452 -80.94 -32.12 -3.46
N MET A 453 -81.55 -31.68 -4.56
CA MET A 453 -80.83 -31.11 -5.70
C MET A 453 -80.21 -29.74 -5.40
N MET A 454 -80.81 -28.97 -4.49
CA MET A 454 -80.26 -27.70 -4.00
C MET A 454 -79.15 -27.88 -2.96
N GLY A 455 -78.77 -29.13 -2.63
CA GLY A 455 -77.65 -29.44 -1.74
C GLY A 455 -77.95 -29.27 -0.25
N ARG A 456 -79.23 -29.19 0.15
CA ARG A 456 -79.65 -28.98 1.53
C ARG A 456 -80.00 -30.31 2.18
N GLU A 457 -79.42 -30.58 3.35
CA GLU A 457 -79.65 -31.79 4.15
C GLU A 457 -79.60 -33.09 3.31
N THR A 458 -78.66 -33.17 2.36
CA THR A 458 -78.65 -34.17 1.27
C THR A 458 -78.72 -35.61 1.79
N LYS A 459 -78.03 -35.90 2.90
CA LYS A 459 -78.06 -37.20 3.58
C LYS A 459 -79.45 -37.57 4.12
N THR A 460 -80.18 -36.62 4.69
CA THR A 460 -81.54 -36.84 5.21
C THR A 460 -82.53 -36.96 4.06
N MET A 461 -82.46 -36.08 3.07
CA MET A 461 -83.34 -36.11 1.91
C MET A 461 -83.16 -37.39 1.08
N ALA A 462 -81.92 -37.88 0.91
CA ALA A 462 -81.65 -39.16 0.24
C ALA A 462 -82.32 -40.35 0.95
N LYS A 463 -82.37 -40.36 2.30
CA LYS A 463 -83.10 -41.39 3.06
C LYS A 463 -84.60 -41.31 2.82
N VAL A 464 -85.17 -40.10 2.82
CA VAL A 464 -86.60 -39.90 2.59
C VAL A 464 -86.97 -40.32 1.16
N ILE A 465 -86.18 -39.94 0.15
CA ILE A 465 -86.43 -40.28 -1.26
C ILE A 465 -86.37 -41.79 -1.48
N THR A 466 -85.32 -42.46 -1.00
CA THR A 466 -85.16 -43.91 -1.17
C THR A 466 -86.28 -44.68 -0.47
N THR A 467 -86.85 -44.14 0.62
CA THR A 467 -88.00 -44.71 1.33
C THR A 467 -89.33 -44.45 0.61
N LEU A 468 -89.61 -43.21 0.20
CA LEU A 468 -90.85 -42.83 -0.50
C LEU A 468 -90.99 -43.57 -1.84
N LEU A 469 -89.89 -43.67 -2.57
CA LEU A 469 -89.86 -44.37 -3.86
C LEU A 469 -89.59 -45.87 -3.74
N LYS A 470 -89.48 -46.40 -2.51
CA LYS A 470 -89.29 -47.82 -2.20
C LYS A 470 -88.15 -48.47 -2.99
N PHE A 471 -86.96 -47.88 -2.92
CA PHE A 471 -85.77 -48.40 -3.60
C PHE A 471 -85.37 -49.78 -3.04
N PRO A 472 -84.86 -50.70 -3.88
CA PRO A 472 -84.35 -51.97 -3.38
C PRO A 472 -83.14 -51.74 -2.47
N ALA A 473 -83.03 -52.58 -1.42
CA ALA A 473 -82.16 -52.31 -0.26
C ALA A 473 -80.67 -52.18 -0.62
N ASP A 474 -80.22 -52.92 -1.63
CA ASP A 474 -78.86 -52.87 -2.19
C ASP A 474 -78.56 -51.49 -2.82
N GLN A 475 -79.51 -50.93 -3.57
CA GLN A 475 -79.38 -49.62 -4.20
C GLN A 475 -79.52 -48.49 -3.17
N ALA A 476 -80.47 -48.60 -2.23
CA ALA A 476 -80.66 -47.61 -1.18
C ALA A 476 -79.41 -47.49 -0.30
N GLN A 477 -78.82 -48.62 0.10
CA GLN A 477 -77.60 -48.63 0.92
C GLN A 477 -76.39 -48.03 0.18
N LYS A 478 -76.20 -48.38 -1.10
CA LYS A 478 -75.11 -47.81 -1.92
C LYS A 478 -75.23 -46.30 -2.11
N ILE A 479 -76.47 -45.78 -2.23
CA ILE A 479 -76.72 -44.33 -2.31
C ILE A 479 -76.40 -43.64 -0.98
N LEU A 480 -76.80 -44.24 0.14
CA LEU A 480 -76.55 -43.68 1.47
C LEU A 480 -75.07 -43.70 1.86
N GLU A 481 -74.34 -44.77 1.54
CA GLU A 481 -72.89 -44.85 1.77
C GLU A 481 -72.13 -43.80 0.93
N ARG A 482 -72.57 -43.54 -0.31
CA ARG A 482 -71.99 -42.50 -1.15
C ARG A 482 -72.26 -41.10 -0.61
N GLU A 483 -73.44 -40.87 -0.03
CA GLU A 483 -73.80 -39.59 0.58
C GLU A 483 -73.08 -39.38 1.91
N ASP A 484 -72.78 -40.45 2.66
CA ASP A 484 -71.96 -40.43 3.88
C ASP A 484 -70.47 -40.14 3.61
N ALA A 485 -69.95 -40.61 2.47
CA ALA A 485 -68.60 -40.33 2.02
C ALA A 485 -68.46 -38.97 1.30
N ARG A 486 -69.57 -38.22 1.13
CA ARG A 486 -69.52 -36.90 0.49
C ARG A 486 -68.90 -35.89 1.47
N PRO A 487 -67.78 -35.24 1.12
CA PRO A 487 -67.12 -34.29 2.01
C PRO A 487 -68.05 -33.12 2.34
N LEU A 488 -68.18 -32.78 3.62
CA LEU A 488 -68.86 -31.57 4.10
C LEU A 488 -68.11 -30.35 3.56
N VAL A 489 -68.56 -29.83 2.42
CA VAL A 489 -68.16 -28.51 1.94
C VAL A 489 -68.86 -27.50 2.84
N SER A 490 -68.14 -27.02 3.86
CA SER A 490 -68.45 -25.73 4.50
C SER A 490 -67.82 -24.59 3.72
#